data_AF-A0A2R6B7G6-F1
#
_entry.id   AF-A0A2R6B7G6-F1
#
_cell.length_a   1.000
_cell.length_b   1.000
_cell.length_c   1.000
_cell.angle_alpha   90.00
_cell.angle_beta   90.00
_cell.angle_gamma   90.00
#
_symmetry.space_group_name_H-M   'P 1'
#
loop_
_entity.id
_entity.type
_entity.pdbx_description
1 polymer ?
#
loop_
_entity_poly.entity_id
_entity_poly.type
_entity_poly.pdbx_seq_one_letter_code
_entity_poly.pdbx_strand_id
1 'polypeptide(L)'
;MDRSLVVDFLREYEGFSPFMIPRELGVEPDDRFVVSIVGPRRAGKTYYLLSIRNKLSKALYVNFEDLRLMGIGYDDLSGDSEGVR
;
A
#
# COMPACT_ATOMS: atom_id res chain seq x y z
N MET A 1 -9.80 -14.85 -11.11
CA MET A 1 -8.44 -14.32 -10.98
C MET A 1 -7.63 -15.29 -10.13
N ASP A 2 -6.32 -15.38 -10.32
CA ASP A 2 -5.51 -16.26 -9.45
C ASP A 2 -5.20 -15.55 -8.14
N ARG A 3 -5.85 -16.00 -7.05
CA ARG A 3 -5.67 -15.46 -5.69
C ARG A 3 -4.21 -15.53 -5.24
N SER A 4 -3.42 -16.46 -5.79
CA SER A 4 -2.00 -16.58 -5.48
C SER A 4 -1.23 -15.29 -5.81
N LEU A 5 -1.62 -14.57 -6.89
CA LEU A 5 -0.98 -13.32 -7.29
C LEU A 5 -1.20 -12.19 -6.29
N VAL A 6 -2.38 -12.15 -5.67
CA VAL A 6 -2.70 -11.17 -4.61
C VAL A 6 -1.87 -11.47 -3.38
N VAL A 7 -1.78 -12.74 -2.97
CA VAL A 7 -0.97 -13.17 -1.84
C VAL A 7 0.51 -12.88 -2.08
N ASP A 8 1.02 -13.15 -3.28
CA ASP A 8 2.40 -12.87 -3.66
C ASP A 8 2.69 -11.36 -3.66
N PHE A 9 1.78 -10.55 -4.20
CA PHE A 9 1.86 -9.09 -4.11
C PHE A 9 1.93 -8.62 -2.66
N LEU A 10 1.04 -9.11 -1.79
CA LEU A 10 1.00 -8.73 -0.38
C LEU A 10 2.28 -9.14 0.37
N ARG A 11 2.79 -10.34 0.13
CA ARG A 11 4.05 -10.83 0.72
C ARG A 11 5.25 -10.01 0.29
N GLU A 12 5.34 -9.70 -1.01
CA GLU A 12 6.39 -8.83 -1.54
C GLU A 12 6.32 -7.44 -0.90
N TYR A 13 5.10 -6.90 -0.76
CA TYR A 13 4.88 -5.62 -0.13
C TYR A 13 5.19 -5.60 1.38
N GLU A 14 4.84 -6.66 2.13
CA GLU A 14 5.19 -6.77 3.55
C GLU A 14 6.69 -6.75 3.77
N GLY A 15 7.45 -7.38 2.88
CA GLY A 15 8.92 -7.33 2.87
C GLY A 15 9.50 -5.99 2.41
N PHE A 16 8.70 -5.12 1.81
CA PHE A 16 9.16 -3.85 1.26
C PHE A 16 9.32 -2.78 2.36
N SER A 17 10.55 -2.63 2.83
CA SER A 17 10.93 -1.60 3.82
C SER A 17 12.18 -0.84 3.37
N PRO A 18 12.06 0.04 2.35
CA PRO A 18 13.19 0.83 1.88
C PRO A 18 13.62 1.87 2.91
N PHE A 19 14.92 2.10 3.00
CA PHE A 19 15.46 3.29 3.67
C PHE A 19 15.02 4.54 2.90
N MET A 20 14.41 5.50 3.59
CA MET A 20 13.92 6.74 3.00
C MET A 20 14.36 7.94 3.82
N ILE A 21 14.71 9.02 3.12
CA ILE A 21 15.02 10.33 3.67
C ILE A 21 13.68 11.07 3.85
N PRO A 22 13.32 11.48 5.06
CA PRO A 22 12.09 12.23 5.30
C PRO A 22 12.06 13.54 4.48
N ARG A 23 10.88 13.88 3.96
CA ARG A 23 10.62 15.18 3.34
C ARG A 23 10.37 16.23 4.41
N GLU A 24 10.63 17.50 4.09
CA GLU A 24 10.32 18.65 4.96
C GLU A 24 8.83 18.76 5.30
N LEU A 25 7.96 18.27 4.40
CA LEU A 25 6.52 18.27 4.61
C LEU A 25 6.12 17.24 5.68
N GLY A 26 5.91 17.72 6.90
CA GLY A 26 5.38 16.93 8.02
C GLY A 26 3.86 16.91 8.02
N VAL A 27 3.26 15.86 7.44
CA VAL A 27 1.84 15.54 7.63
C VAL A 27 1.76 14.34 8.55
N GLU A 28 1.03 14.48 9.65
CA GLU A 28 0.68 13.36 10.50
C GLU A 28 -0.63 12.75 9.98
N PRO A 29 -0.63 11.47 9.60
CA PRO A 29 -1.85 10.82 9.12
C PRO A 29 -2.91 10.76 10.22
N ASP A 30 -4.12 11.25 9.92
CA ASP A 30 -5.31 11.14 10.77
C ASP A 30 -6.19 9.99 10.23
N ASP A 31 -6.64 9.08 11.08
CA ASP A 31 -7.49 7.94 10.70
C ASP A 31 -8.96 8.34 10.46
N ARG A 32 -9.32 9.59 10.77
CA ARG A 32 -10.68 10.13 10.57
C ARG A 32 -10.87 10.83 9.23
N PHE A 33 -9.81 11.00 8.43
CA PHE A 33 -9.89 11.78 7.20
C PHE A 33 -9.15 11.15 6.02
N VAL A 34 -9.73 11.30 4.83
CA VAL A 34 -9.09 10.86 3.58
C VAL A 34 -8.13 11.95 3.09
N VAL A 35 -6.84 11.65 3.09
CA VAL A 35 -5.79 12.57 2.62
C VAL A 35 -5.44 12.28 1.16
N SER A 36 -5.39 13.33 0.33
CA SER A 36 -4.93 13.24 -1.06
C SER A 36 -3.58 13.93 -1.26
N ILE A 37 -2.62 13.22 -1.86
CA ILE A 37 -1.29 13.75 -2.21
C ILE A 37 -1.28 14.11 -3.69
N VAL A 38 -1.42 15.40 -4.00
CA VAL A 38 -1.49 15.92 -5.38
C VAL A 38 -0.23 16.67 -5.79
N GLY A 39 0.05 16.72 -7.09
CA GLY A 39 1.17 17.49 -7.64
C GLY A 39 1.71 16.97 -8.97
N PRO A 40 2.68 17.66 -9.59
CA PRO A 40 3.21 17.34 -10.90
C PRO A 40 3.78 15.92 -11.05
N ARG A 41 3.87 15.43 -12.30
CA ARG A 41 4.56 14.16 -12.59
C ARG A 41 6.01 14.25 -12.12
N ARG A 42 6.51 13.18 -11.46
CA ARG A 42 7.88 13.12 -10.89
C ARG A 42 8.17 14.08 -9.73
N ALA A 43 7.16 14.69 -9.10
CA ALA A 43 7.33 15.40 -7.82
C ALA A 43 7.65 14.46 -6.63
N GLY A 44 7.68 13.14 -6.86
CA GLY A 44 7.98 12.11 -5.84
C GLY A 44 6.83 11.85 -4.86
N LYS A 45 5.59 11.91 -5.35
CA LYS A 45 4.37 11.64 -4.55
C LYS A 45 4.38 10.24 -3.93
N THR A 46 4.67 9.20 -4.72
CA THR A 46 4.77 7.82 -4.25
C THR A 46 5.86 7.67 -3.18
N TYR A 47 7.00 8.33 -3.37
CA TYR A 47 8.06 8.36 -2.35
C TYR A 47 7.57 8.97 -1.03
N TYR A 48 6.83 10.08 -1.11
CA TYR A 48 6.27 10.71 0.07
C TYR A 48 5.21 9.83 0.77
N LEU A 49 4.31 9.21 0.01
CA LEU A 49 3.33 8.24 0.53
C LEU A 49 4.02 7.09 1.28
N LEU A 50 5.07 6.51 0.70
CA LEU A 50 5.85 5.45 1.34
C LEU A 50 6.55 5.96 2.62
N SER A 51 7.06 7.19 2.62
CA SER A 51 7.65 7.78 3.82
C SER A 51 6.66 7.96 4.96
N ILE A 52 5.39 8.30 4.67
CA ILE A 52 4.31 8.35 5.65
C ILE A 52 3.98 6.94 6.15
N ARG A 53 3.90 5.96 5.24
CA ARG A 53 3.63 4.55 5.60
C ARG A 53 4.62 4.02 6.64
N ASN A 54 5.90 4.39 6.57
CA ASN A 54 6.89 3.96 7.57
C ASN A 54 6.63 4.50 8.99
N LYS A 55 5.77 5.51 9.15
CA LYS A 55 5.31 6.00 10.46
C LYS A 55 4.08 5.25 10.99
N LEU A 56 3.42 4.44 10.16
CA LEU A 56 2.20 3.71 10.51
C LEU A 56 2.55 2.31 11.00
N SER A 57 1.95 1.88 12.10
CA SER A 57 2.16 0.53 12.67
C SER A 57 1.42 -0.57 11.90
N LYS A 58 0.30 -0.23 11.26
CA LYS A 58 -0.53 -1.13 10.47
C LYS A 58 -1.05 -0.39 9.24
N ALA A 59 -0.49 -0.69 8.08
CA ALA A 59 -0.88 -0.06 6.81
C ALA A 59 -0.82 -1.08 5.68
N LEU A 60 -1.81 -1.03 4.80
CA LEU A 60 -1.83 -1.74 3.52
C LEU A 60 -1.56 -0.73 2.40
N TYR A 61 -0.60 -1.03 1.53
CA TYR A 61 -0.41 -0.30 0.29
C TYR A 61 -0.97 -1.10 -0.86
N VAL A 62 -1.69 -0.41 -1.72
CA VAL A 62 -2.27 -1.00 -2.93
C VAL A 62 -1.71 -0.23 -4.11
N ASN A 63 -0.96 -0.93 -4.97
CA ASN A 63 -0.42 -0.36 -6.19
C ASN A 63 -1.36 -0.65 -7.36
N PHE A 64 -2.29 0.25 -7.66
CA PHE A 64 -3.22 0.07 -8.77
C PHE A 64 -2.55 -0.01 -10.17
N GLU A 65 -1.26 0.35 -10.28
CA GLU A 65 -0.49 0.19 -11.52
C GLU A 65 0.12 -1.21 -11.67
N ASP A 66 0.05 -2.06 -10.65
CA ASP A 66 0.56 -3.43 -10.71
C ASP A 66 -0.42 -4.32 -11.50
N LEU A 67 0.07 -4.89 -12.61
CA LEU A 67 -0.72 -5.75 -13.48
C LEU A 67 -1.29 -6.98 -12.75
N ARG A 68 -0.65 -7.43 -11.66
CA ARG A 68 -1.15 -8.52 -10.82
C ARG A 68 -2.44 -8.18 -10.10
N LEU A 69 -2.78 -6.88 -9.97
CA LEU A 69 -4.00 -6.43 -9.32
C LEU A 69 -5.12 -6.09 -10.32
N MET A 70 -4.88 -6.29 -11.63
CA MET A 70 -5.87 -6.00 -12.66
C MET A 70 -7.10 -6.91 -12.53
N GLY A 71 -8.26 -6.31 -12.31
CA GLY A 71 -9.52 -7.04 -12.20
C GLY A 71 -9.84 -7.61 -10.82
N ILE A 72 -9.08 -7.23 -9.78
CA ILE A 72 -9.38 -7.59 -8.39
C ILE A 72 -10.69 -6.94 -7.93
N GLY A 73 -11.56 -7.75 -7.35
CA GLY A 73 -12.74 -7.32 -6.59
C GLY A 73 -12.48 -7.26 -5.07
N TYR A 74 -13.46 -6.76 -4.32
CA TYR A 74 -13.36 -6.71 -2.85
C TYR A 74 -13.42 -8.12 -2.23
N ASP A 75 -14.07 -9.05 -2.92
CA ASP A 75 -14.26 -10.45 -2.58
C ASP A 75 -12.97 -11.27 -2.66
N ASP A 76 -12.03 -10.86 -3.52
CA ASP A 76 -10.71 -11.48 -3.60
C ASP A 76 -9.85 -11.17 -2.34
N LEU A 77 -10.20 -10.11 -1.60
CA LEU A 77 -9.53 -9.69 -0.37
C LEU A 77 -10.16 -10.28 0.90
N SER A 78 -11.37 -10.85 0.82
CA SER A 78 -11.97 -11.57 1.96
C SER A 78 -11.19 -12.86 2.24
N GLY A 79 -10.46 -12.86 3.34
CA GLY A 79 -9.93 -14.08 3.93
C GLY A 79 -11.08 -14.93 4.46
N ASP A 80 -11.57 -15.89 3.68
CA ASP A 80 -12.18 -17.06 4.30
C ASP A 80 -11.11 -17.70 5.19
N SER A 81 -11.36 -17.64 6.50
CA SER A 81 -10.58 -18.23 7.58
C SER A 81 -10.63 -19.76 7.55
N GLU A 82 -10.42 -20.38 6.40
CA GLU A 82 -10.34 -21.84 6.26
C GLU A 82 -8.92 -22.20 5.81
N GLY A 83 -8.06 -22.58 6.77
CA GLY A 83 -6.75 -23.09 6.41
C GLY A 83 -5.66 -23.12 7.47
N VAL A 84 -5.93 -22.72 8.72
CA VAL A 84 -5.04 -23.08 9.84
C VAL A 84 -5.62 -24.33 10.49
N ARG A 85 -5.17 -25.49 10.00
CA ARG A 85 -5.16 -26.76 10.74
C ARG A 85 -3.74 -27.25 10.80
#